data_AF-A0A1X2IV88-F1
#
_entry.id   AF-A0A1X2IV88-F1
#
_cell.length_a   1.000
_cell.length_b   1.000
_cell.length_c   1.000
_cell.angle_alpha   90.00
_cell.angle_beta   90.00
_cell.angle_gamma   90.00
#
_symmetry.space_group_name_H-M   'P 1'
#
loop_
_entity.id
_entity.type
_entity.pdbx_description
1 polymer ?
#
loop_
_entity_poly.entity_id
_entity_poly.type
_entity_poly.pdbx_seq_one_letter_code
_entity_poly.pdbx_strand_id
1 'polypeptide(L)'
;MNTNTPPMIQSSTLPPPSIVSGPRSDFRNATIENHWNDPPKKIFHKSKHQESDELDINDLKTRLTALVKTCQDTFTTGPNKRIADDTSKRIQNMLKEMDSELVEVNVIGSINDLCQALEDKDWETALTIHRQLMTTEYERHGSWLLGCKRLIDLSEKVPSS
;
A
#
# COMPACT_ATOMS: atom_id res chain seq x y z
N MET A 1 -0.69 -71.30 -25.29
CA MET A 1 0.26 -70.96 -26.37
C MET A 1 -0.26 -69.69 -27.05
N ASN A 2 0.61 -68.68 -27.08
CA ASN A 2 0.73 -67.50 -27.95
C ASN A 2 -0.55 -66.77 -28.44
N THR A 3 -0.66 -65.47 -28.19
CA THR A 3 -0.23 -64.36 -29.09
C THR A 3 -0.91 -63.05 -28.68
N ASN A 4 -0.14 -61.97 -28.47
CA ASN A 4 -0.41 -60.69 -29.12
C ASN A 4 0.72 -59.68 -28.83
N THR A 5 1.40 -59.28 -29.91
CA THR A 5 2.27 -58.10 -30.01
C THR A 5 1.52 -56.97 -30.71
N PRO A 6 1.88 -55.70 -30.44
CA PRO A 6 2.11 -54.75 -31.54
C PRO A 6 3.45 -53.98 -31.40
N PRO A 7 3.88 -53.21 -32.43
CA PRO A 7 5.27 -53.09 -32.85
C PRO A 7 6.02 -51.87 -32.30
N MET A 8 7.34 -52.00 -32.10
CA MET A 8 8.26 -50.87 -31.93
C MET A 8 8.74 -50.38 -33.30
N ILE A 9 8.56 -49.09 -33.55
CA ILE A 9 9.07 -48.36 -34.71
C ILE A 9 10.55 -48.01 -34.48
N GLN A 10 11.35 -48.20 -35.52
CA GLN A 10 12.78 -47.94 -35.62
C GLN A 10 13.13 -46.48 -35.28
N SER A 11 14.18 -46.28 -34.47
CA SER A 11 14.84 -44.98 -34.30
C SER A 11 16.17 -44.99 -35.05
N SER A 12 16.26 -44.15 -36.08
CA SER A 12 17.44 -43.87 -36.89
C SER A 12 18.51 -43.16 -36.05
N THR A 13 19.74 -43.67 -36.08
CA THR A 13 20.92 -43.13 -35.43
C THR A 13 21.48 -41.93 -36.20
N LEU A 14 21.57 -40.76 -35.56
CA LEU A 14 22.34 -39.60 -36.05
C LEU A 14 23.78 -39.65 -35.49
N PRO A 15 24.80 -39.21 -36.24
CA PRO A 15 26.18 -39.17 -35.76
C PRO A 15 26.43 -38.00 -34.78
N PRO A 16 27.42 -38.11 -33.87
CA PRO A 16 27.70 -37.10 -32.86
C PRO A 16 28.38 -35.85 -33.46
N PRO A 17 28.11 -34.64 -32.94
CA PRO A 17 28.75 -33.42 -33.40
C PRO A 17 30.16 -33.26 -32.81
N SER A 18 31.08 -32.77 -33.64
CA SER A 18 32.45 -32.40 -33.30
C SER A 18 32.49 -31.30 -32.23
N ILE A 19 33.19 -31.55 -31.12
CA ILE A 19 33.40 -30.57 -30.05
C ILE A 19 34.44 -29.55 -30.52
N VAL A 20 33.98 -28.34 -30.85
CA VAL A 20 34.86 -27.18 -31.06
C VAL A 20 35.31 -26.67 -29.68
N SER A 21 36.61 -26.75 -29.42
CA SER A 21 37.27 -26.24 -28.22
C SER A 21 37.30 -24.71 -28.23
N GLY A 22 36.30 -24.08 -27.61
CA GLY A 22 36.36 -22.70 -27.13
C GLY A 22 36.89 -22.62 -25.69
N PRO A 23 37.48 -21.48 -25.27
CA PRO A 23 38.05 -21.33 -23.94
C PRO A 23 36.94 -21.42 -22.87
N ARG A 24 37.07 -22.39 -21.97
CA ARG A 24 36.17 -22.55 -20.82
C ARG A 24 36.43 -21.40 -19.85
N SER A 25 35.50 -20.47 -19.74
CA SER A 25 35.46 -19.50 -18.65
C SER A 25 35.19 -20.26 -17.35
N ASP A 26 36.21 -20.37 -16.51
CA ASP A 26 36.14 -20.97 -15.18
C ASP A 26 35.27 -20.09 -14.25
N PHE A 27 34.21 -20.66 -13.66
CA PHE A 27 33.31 -19.95 -12.74
C PHE A 27 34.04 -19.45 -11.48
N ARG A 28 35.22 -19.98 -11.18
CA ARG A 28 35.99 -19.61 -9.98
C ARG A 28 36.51 -18.18 -9.99
N ASN A 29 36.58 -17.55 -11.15
CA ASN A 29 37.07 -16.18 -11.29
C ASN A 29 36.02 -15.22 -11.92
N ALA A 30 34.75 -15.62 -11.92
CA ALA A 30 33.67 -14.77 -12.39
C ALA A 30 33.40 -13.66 -11.36
N THR A 31 33.67 -12.41 -11.74
CA THR A 31 33.20 -11.24 -10.99
C THR A 31 31.72 -11.08 -11.30
N ILE A 32 30.86 -11.65 -10.46
CA ILE A 32 29.40 -11.60 -10.61
C ILE A 32 28.94 -10.29 -9.96
N GLU A 33 28.70 -9.25 -10.77
CA GLU A 33 28.32 -7.92 -10.28
C GLU A 33 26.89 -7.84 -9.70
N ASN A 34 26.03 -8.83 -9.97
CA ASN A 34 24.65 -8.85 -9.49
C ASN A 34 24.28 -10.26 -8.98
N HIS A 35 24.39 -10.46 -7.67
CA HIS A 35 24.05 -11.73 -7.02
C HIS A 35 22.55 -11.79 -6.72
N TRP A 36 21.85 -12.84 -7.18
CA TRP A 36 20.40 -13.04 -6.98
C TRP A 36 19.98 -13.18 -5.50
N ASN A 37 20.95 -13.41 -4.61
CA ASN A 37 20.76 -13.49 -3.16
C ASN A 37 21.20 -12.21 -2.43
N ASP A 38 21.49 -11.11 -3.13
CA ASP A 38 21.58 -9.81 -2.47
C ASP A 38 20.15 -9.32 -2.23
N PRO A 39 19.66 -9.30 -0.97
CA PRO A 39 18.37 -8.70 -0.70
C PRO A 39 18.40 -7.25 -1.17
N PRO A 40 17.35 -6.75 -1.85
CA PRO A 40 17.35 -5.38 -2.35
C PRO A 40 17.66 -4.41 -1.20
N LYS A 41 18.69 -3.57 -1.32
CA LYS A 41 19.00 -2.57 -0.27
C LYS A 41 17.86 -1.56 -0.04
N LYS A 42 16.85 -1.55 -0.93
CA LYS A 42 15.61 -0.77 -0.85
C LYS A 42 14.49 -1.43 -0.06
N ILE A 43 14.60 -2.70 0.37
CA ILE A 43 13.61 -3.31 1.28
C ILE A 43 13.94 -3.08 2.75
N PHE A 44 15.18 -2.68 3.07
CA PHE A 44 15.62 -2.32 4.42
C PHE A 44 15.60 -0.80 4.63
N HIS A 45 14.55 -0.12 4.15
CA HIS A 45 14.19 1.17 4.72
C HIS A 45 13.59 0.92 6.10
N LYS A 46 14.48 0.66 7.07
CA LYS A 46 14.23 0.84 8.49
C LYS A 46 13.68 2.25 8.60
N SER A 47 12.38 2.39 8.88
CA SER A 47 11.73 3.66 9.16
C SER A 47 12.65 4.40 10.09
N LYS A 48 13.32 5.43 9.55
CA LYS A 48 14.33 6.17 10.27
C LYS A 48 13.56 6.81 11.40
N HIS A 49 13.72 6.26 12.61
CA HIS A 49 13.23 6.85 13.85
C HIS A 49 14.08 8.10 14.04
N GLN A 50 13.74 9.14 13.28
CA GLN A 50 14.36 10.44 13.37
C GLN A 50 13.51 11.18 14.41
N GLU A 51 14.06 11.20 15.61
CA GLU A 51 13.68 12.05 16.73
C GLU A 51 13.77 13.51 16.27
N SER A 52 12.71 14.04 15.67
CA SER A 52 12.49 15.46 15.34
C SER A 52 11.10 15.62 14.74
N ASP A 53 10.26 16.45 15.39
CA ASP A 53 8.81 16.62 15.24
C ASP A 53 7.98 15.51 15.89
N GLU A 54 7.80 15.62 17.20
CA GLU A 54 6.63 15.04 17.87
C GLU A 54 5.39 15.57 17.14
N LEU A 55 4.78 14.73 16.31
CA LEU A 55 3.58 15.10 15.55
C LEU A 55 2.55 15.65 16.53
N ASP A 56 2.14 16.91 16.35
CA ASP A 56 1.10 17.48 17.20
C ASP A 56 -0.24 16.81 16.86
N ILE A 57 -0.58 15.80 17.67
CA ILE A 57 -1.83 15.03 17.54
C ILE A 57 -3.03 15.96 17.66
N ASN A 58 -2.96 17.04 18.46
CA ASN A 58 -4.08 17.96 18.60
C ASN A 58 -4.28 18.81 17.34
N ASP A 59 -3.19 19.22 16.70
CA ASP A 59 -3.26 19.89 15.41
C ASP A 59 -3.85 18.95 14.33
N LEU A 60 -3.35 17.71 14.24
CA LEU A 60 -3.90 16.70 13.33
C LEU A 60 -5.41 16.48 13.54
N LYS A 61 -5.85 16.30 14.79
CA LYS A 61 -7.28 16.14 15.13
C LYS A 61 -8.09 17.36 14.68
N THR A 62 -7.53 18.56 14.83
CA THR A 62 -8.18 19.81 14.43
C THR A 62 -8.35 19.89 12.92
N ARG A 63 -7.29 19.58 12.15
CA ARG A 63 -7.34 19.60 10.68
C ARG A 63 -8.31 18.56 10.12
N LEU A 64 -8.29 17.34 10.64
CA LEU A 64 -9.26 16.30 10.26
C LEU A 64 -10.71 16.70 10.55
N THR A 65 -10.96 17.29 11.73
CA THR A 65 -12.28 17.78 12.10
C THR A 65 -12.74 18.90 11.16
N ALA A 66 -11.83 19.80 10.78
CA ALA A 66 -12.12 20.86 9.82
C ALA A 66 -12.46 20.30 8.42
N LEU A 67 -11.71 19.32 7.91
CA LEU A 67 -12.00 18.66 6.63
C LEU A 67 -13.38 17.99 6.62
N VAL A 68 -13.70 17.23 7.67
CA VAL A 68 -15.03 16.61 7.82
C VAL A 68 -16.12 17.68 7.86
N LYS A 69 -15.91 18.75 8.63
CA LYS A 69 -16.89 19.84 8.74
C LYS A 69 -17.13 20.53 7.40
N THR A 70 -16.08 20.82 6.64
CA THR A 70 -16.19 21.37 5.27
C THR A 70 -17.06 20.47 4.38
N CYS A 71 -16.88 19.14 4.46
CA CYS A 71 -17.72 18.20 3.74
C CYS A 71 -19.18 18.25 4.21
N GLN A 72 -19.44 18.29 5.52
CA GLN A 72 -20.81 18.36 6.06
C GLN A 72 -21.52 19.66 5.70
N ASP A 73 -20.82 20.79 5.72
CA ASP A 73 -21.35 22.11 5.38
C ASP A 73 -21.59 22.24 3.86
N THR A 74 -20.79 21.55 3.03
CA THR A 74 -20.99 21.50 1.58
C THR A 74 -22.17 20.60 1.19
N PHE A 75 -22.28 19.42 1.79
CA PHE A 75 -23.28 18.42 1.45
C PHE A 75 -24.46 18.45 2.42
N THR A 76 -25.31 19.46 2.33
CA THR A 76 -26.42 19.67 3.26
C THR A 76 -27.68 18.85 2.96
N THR A 77 -27.80 18.32 1.74
CA THR A 77 -28.99 17.56 1.30
C THR A 77 -28.63 16.32 0.47
N GLY A 78 -29.59 15.39 0.34
CA GLY A 78 -29.47 14.22 -0.53
C GLY A 78 -28.55 13.11 0.00
N PRO A 79 -28.14 12.16 -0.88
CA PRO A 79 -27.31 11.02 -0.51
C PRO A 79 -25.94 11.41 0.06
N ASN A 80 -25.31 12.46 -0.49
CA ASN A 80 -24.00 12.92 -0.04
C ASN A 80 -24.03 13.43 1.40
N LYS A 81 -25.12 14.05 1.85
CA LYS A 81 -25.31 14.42 3.26
C LYS A 81 -25.23 13.20 4.18
N ARG A 82 -25.94 12.11 3.83
CA ARG A 82 -25.94 10.88 4.63
C ARG A 82 -24.56 10.24 4.68
N ILE A 83 -23.83 10.27 3.57
CA ILE A 83 -22.45 9.78 3.48
C ILE A 83 -21.53 10.66 4.33
N ALA A 84 -21.67 11.99 4.29
CA ALA A 84 -20.90 12.91 5.12
C ALA A 84 -21.19 12.72 6.61
N ASP A 85 -22.44 12.51 7.00
CA ASP A 85 -22.82 12.22 8.39
C ASP A 85 -22.25 10.87 8.89
N ASP A 86 -22.28 9.81 8.07
CA ASP A 86 -21.66 8.52 8.41
C ASP A 86 -20.13 8.64 8.50
N THR A 87 -19.53 9.33 7.54
CA THR A 87 -18.08 9.60 7.52
C THR A 87 -17.67 10.36 8.77
N SER A 88 -18.42 11.39 9.16
CA SER A 88 -18.18 12.15 10.38
C SER A 88 -18.15 11.25 11.61
N LYS A 89 -19.14 10.35 11.79
CA LYS A 89 -19.16 9.40 12.92
C LYS A 89 -17.95 8.46 12.92
N ARG A 90 -17.54 7.97 11.76
CA ARG A 90 -16.35 7.09 11.64
C ARG A 90 -15.07 7.82 12.00
N ILE A 91 -14.89 9.05 11.51
CA ILE A 91 -13.74 9.88 11.87
C ILE A 91 -13.77 10.23 13.36
N GLN A 92 -14.92 10.54 13.95
CA GLN A 92 -15.02 10.74 15.41
C GLN A 92 -14.59 9.50 16.21
N ASN A 93 -14.87 8.29 15.72
CA ASN A 93 -14.39 7.07 16.36
C ASN A 93 -12.86 6.94 16.29
N MET A 94 -12.26 7.30 15.15
CA MET A 94 -10.80 7.37 15.00
C MET A 94 -10.18 8.38 15.97
N LEU A 95 -10.74 9.59 16.09
CA LEU A 95 -10.23 10.61 17.01
C LEU A 95 -10.29 10.12 18.47
N LYS A 96 -11.36 9.42 18.85
CA LYS A 96 -11.49 8.79 20.16
C LYS A 96 -10.45 7.70 20.40
N GLU A 97 -10.15 6.87 19.39
CA GLU A 97 -9.10 5.85 19.46
C GLU A 97 -7.72 6.51 19.63
N MET A 98 -7.44 7.63 18.96
CA MET A 98 -6.23 8.43 19.16
C MET A 98 -6.13 9.00 20.58
N ASP A 99 -7.21 9.56 21.10
CA ASP A 99 -7.27 10.08 22.48
C ASP A 99 -7.08 8.98 23.54
N SER A 100 -7.41 7.73 23.19
CA SER A 100 -7.25 6.55 24.06
C SER A 100 -5.90 5.85 23.87
N GLU A 101 -4.99 6.42 23.07
CA GLU A 101 -3.68 5.84 22.72
C GLU A 101 -3.79 4.41 22.12
N LEU A 102 -4.93 4.12 21.46
CA LEU A 102 -5.18 2.82 20.81
C LEU A 102 -4.66 2.76 19.38
N VAL A 103 -4.09 3.87 18.88
CA VAL A 103 -3.57 4.00 17.51
C VAL A 103 -2.05 4.12 17.59
N GLU A 104 -1.35 3.24 16.88
CA GLU A 104 0.11 3.21 16.89
C GLU A 104 0.70 4.45 16.19
N VAL A 105 1.88 4.88 16.63
CA VAL A 105 2.54 6.12 16.14
C VAL A 105 2.76 6.11 14.62
N ASN A 106 3.09 4.95 14.03
CA ASN A 106 3.23 4.80 12.57
C ASN A 106 1.91 5.02 11.82
N VAL A 107 0.79 4.63 12.43
CA VAL A 107 -0.55 4.84 11.88
C VAL A 107 -0.92 6.31 11.99
N ILE A 108 -0.63 6.96 13.12
CA ILE A 108 -0.80 8.41 13.30
C ILE A 108 -0.01 9.19 12.23
N GLY A 109 1.26 8.81 11.99
CA GLY A 109 2.07 9.43 10.94
C GLY A 109 1.45 9.26 9.55
N SER A 110 0.97 8.07 9.22
CA SER A 110 0.28 7.83 7.93
C SER A 110 -1.02 8.64 7.80
N ILE A 111 -1.77 8.82 8.90
CA ILE A 111 -2.97 9.66 8.90
C ILE A 111 -2.61 11.14 8.75
N ASN A 112 -1.51 11.58 9.35
CA ASN A 112 -0.99 12.93 9.18
C ASN A 112 -0.65 13.21 7.71
N ASP A 113 0.07 12.29 7.06
CA ASP A 113 0.43 12.40 5.65
C ASP A 113 -0.80 12.37 4.74
N LEU A 114 -1.81 11.55 5.09
CA LEU A 114 -3.10 11.52 4.39
C LEU A 114 -3.85 12.85 4.53
N CYS A 115 -3.85 13.44 5.73
CA CYS A 115 -4.48 14.74 6.00
C CYS A 115 -3.80 15.85 5.19
N GLN A 116 -2.47 15.86 5.17
CA GLN A 116 -1.69 16.79 4.37
C GLN A 116 -2.01 16.66 2.87
N ALA A 117 -2.04 15.44 2.34
CA ALA A 117 -2.40 15.20 0.94
C ALA A 117 -3.83 15.66 0.60
N LEU A 118 -4.79 15.54 1.52
CA LEU A 118 -6.14 16.08 1.35
C LEU A 118 -6.17 17.61 1.28
N GLU A 119 -5.38 18.27 2.13
CA GLU A 119 -5.26 19.74 2.15
C GLU A 119 -4.61 20.27 0.86
N ASP A 120 -3.60 19.55 0.37
CA ASP A 120 -2.91 19.86 -0.89
C ASP A 120 -3.70 19.43 -2.14
N LYS A 121 -4.88 18.82 -1.96
CA LYS A 121 -5.72 18.24 -3.01
C LYS A 121 -5.00 17.17 -3.86
N ASP A 122 -4.01 16.51 -3.28
CA ASP A 122 -3.30 15.38 -3.88
C ASP A 122 -4.06 14.07 -3.57
N TRP A 123 -5.11 13.82 -4.35
CA TRP A 123 -5.97 12.66 -4.18
C TRP A 123 -5.25 11.34 -4.46
N GLU A 124 -4.27 11.33 -5.36
CA GLU A 124 -3.53 10.11 -5.72
C GLU A 124 -2.64 9.66 -4.56
N THR A 125 -1.93 10.61 -3.93
CA THR A 125 -1.14 10.35 -2.73
C THR A 125 -2.03 9.92 -1.57
N ALA A 126 -3.14 10.63 -1.31
CA ALA A 126 -4.09 10.28 -0.26
C ALA A 126 -4.65 8.85 -0.43
N LEU A 127 -5.01 8.46 -1.66
CA LEU A 127 -5.48 7.11 -1.98
C LEU A 127 -4.38 6.06 -1.83
N THR A 128 -3.13 6.40 -2.15
CA THR A 128 -1.99 5.48 -1.99
C THR A 128 -1.74 5.17 -0.53
N ILE A 129 -1.72 6.19 0.32
CA ILE A 129 -1.57 6.04 1.78
C ILE A 129 -2.75 5.24 2.34
N HIS A 130 -3.98 5.56 1.93
CA HIS A 130 -5.18 4.82 2.35
C HIS A 130 -5.09 3.33 2.01
N ARG A 131 -4.67 2.98 0.78
CA ARG A 131 -4.50 1.57 0.39
C ARG A 131 -3.46 0.87 1.24
N GLN A 132 -2.34 1.52 1.57
CA GLN A 132 -1.33 0.95 2.47
C GLN A 132 -1.92 0.65 3.85
N LEU A 133 -2.63 1.61 4.45
CA LEU A 133 -3.33 1.41 5.72
C LEU A 133 -4.36 0.28 5.67
N MET A 134 -5.09 0.13 4.56
CA MET A 134 -6.03 -0.99 4.37
C MET A 134 -5.33 -2.35 4.30
N THR A 135 -4.05 -2.41 3.93
CA THR A 135 -3.30 -3.67 3.90
C THR A 135 -2.70 -4.05 5.26
N THR A 136 -2.33 -3.07 6.09
CA THR A 136 -1.62 -3.34 7.35
C THR A 136 -2.52 -3.23 8.59
N GLU A 137 -3.49 -2.30 8.57
CA GLU A 137 -4.25 -1.90 9.77
C GLU A 137 -5.74 -2.23 9.72
N TYR A 138 -6.24 -2.81 8.62
CA TYR A 138 -7.67 -3.03 8.42
C TYR A 138 -8.33 -3.89 9.51
N GLU A 139 -7.65 -4.91 10.02
CA GLU A 139 -8.22 -5.80 11.04
C GLU A 139 -8.55 -5.07 12.34
N ARG A 140 -7.72 -4.09 12.75
CA ARG A 140 -7.91 -3.31 13.98
C ARG A 140 -8.76 -2.07 13.75
N HIS A 141 -8.54 -1.38 12.64
CA HIS A 141 -9.02 -0.01 12.42
C HIS A 141 -9.99 0.11 11.23
N GLY A 142 -10.42 -1.01 10.64
CA GLY A 142 -11.21 -1.06 9.42
C GLY A 142 -12.51 -0.25 9.47
N SER A 143 -13.12 -0.12 10.65
CA SER A 143 -14.34 0.68 10.83
C SER A 143 -14.15 2.14 10.39
N TRP A 144 -13.09 2.80 10.86
CA TRP A 144 -12.85 4.20 10.50
C TRP A 144 -11.98 4.37 9.26
N LEU A 145 -11.18 3.38 8.86
CA LEU A 145 -10.45 3.39 7.59
C LEU A 145 -11.37 3.46 6.36
N LEU A 146 -12.54 2.82 6.42
CA LEU A 146 -13.57 3.01 5.40
C LEU A 146 -14.10 4.46 5.36
N GLY A 147 -14.16 5.11 6.53
CA GLY A 147 -14.47 6.54 6.67
C GLY A 147 -13.44 7.42 5.98
N CYS A 148 -12.14 7.13 6.15
CA CYS A 148 -11.06 7.86 5.47
C CYS A 148 -11.21 7.82 3.94
N LYS A 149 -11.55 6.66 3.35
CA LYS A 149 -11.81 6.57 1.91
C LYS A 149 -12.97 7.47 1.47
N ARG A 150 -14.04 7.51 2.26
CA ARG A 150 -15.20 8.38 1.98
C ARG A 150 -14.86 9.85 2.16
N LEU A 151 -14.01 10.19 3.13
CA LEU A 151 -13.53 11.56 3.30
C LEU A 151 -12.75 12.02 2.07
N ILE A 152 -11.88 11.17 1.49
CA ILE A 152 -11.21 11.46 0.22
C ILE A 152 -12.25 11.73 -0.89
N ASP A 153 -13.20 10.80 -1.09
CA ASP A 153 -14.23 10.91 -2.13
C ASP A 153 -15.12 12.16 -1.98
N LEU A 154 -15.40 12.56 -0.74
CA LEU A 154 -16.20 13.74 -0.44
C LEU A 154 -15.39 15.02 -0.67
N SER A 155 -14.14 15.05 -0.23
CA SER A 155 -13.24 16.20 -0.35
C SER A 155 -12.97 16.53 -1.82
N GLU A 156 -12.77 15.52 -2.66
CA GLU A 156 -12.62 15.69 -4.12
C GLU A 156 -13.87 16.30 -4.77
N LYS A 157 -15.06 16.00 -4.24
CA LYS A 157 -16.35 16.50 -4.74
C LYS A 157 -16.70 17.89 -4.20
N VAL A 158 -15.98 18.40 -3.20
CA VAL A 158 -16.21 19.76 -2.70
C VAL A 158 -15.89 20.74 -3.84
N PRO A 159 -16.80 21.67 -4.19
CA PRO A 159 -16.55 22.65 -5.22
C PRO A 159 -15.27 23.43 -4.89
N SER A 160 -14.29 23.43 -5.79
CA SER A 160 -13.14 24.31 -5.67
C SER A 160 -13.65 25.74 -5.79
N SER A 161 -13.63 26.48 -4.68
CA SER A 161 -13.94 27.92 -4.66
C SER A 161 -12.89 28.71 -5.43
#